data_AF-A0A7X6VJM6-F1
#
_entry.id   AF-A0A7X6VJM6-F1
#
_cell.length_a   1.000
_cell.length_b   1.000
_cell.length_c   1.000
_cell.angle_alpha   90.00
_cell.angle_beta   90.00
_cell.angle_gamma   90.00
#
_symmetry.space_group_name_H-M   'P 1'
#
loop_
_entity.id
_entity.type
_entity.pdbx_description
1 polymer ?
#
loop_
_entity_poly.entity_id
_entity_poly.type
_entity_poly.pdbx_seq_one_letter_code
_entity_poly.pdbx_strand_id
1 'polypeptide(L)'
;MFKKKRAIKIPYVKQGLIYFTCLDVKDQPMRVQNKILNLCVEVAGEDYKALYELLTNERANCVSVALKYNPDNLKGSQEWYQQVLGGYRKNFYEKYLSN
;
A
#
# COMPACT_ATOMS: atom_id res chain seq x y z
N MET A 1 14.97 -7.06 0.74
CA MET A 1 14.49 -8.35 0.20
C MET A 1 13.00 -8.52 0.47
N PHE A 2 12.20 -8.81 -0.56
CA PHE A 2 10.74 -8.94 -0.45
C PHE A 2 10.32 -10.17 0.39
N LYS A 3 9.36 -9.98 1.30
CA LYS A 3 8.78 -11.05 2.15
C LYS A 3 7.34 -11.34 1.74
N LYS A 4 7.01 -12.62 1.53
CA LYS A 4 5.65 -13.08 1.23
C LYS A 4 4.68 -12.69 2.35
N LYS A 5 3.56 -12.07 2.00
CA LYS A 5 2.46 -11.80 2.92
C LYS A 5 1.48 -12.98 2.86
N ARG A 6 1.42 -13.75 3.96
CA ARG A 6 0.58 -14.98 4.04
C ARG A 6 -0.91 -14.70 3.95
N ALA A 7 -1.35 -13.52 4.43
CA ALA A 7 -2.77 -13.13 4.42
C ALA A 7 -3.31 -12.75 3.03
N ILE A 8 -2.45 -12.57 2.03
CA ILE A 8 -2.82 -12.15 0.68
C ILE A 8 -2.91 -13.39 -0.21
N LYS A 9 -4.09 -13.63 -0.79
CA LYS A 9 -4.40 -14.85 -1.57
C LYS A 9 -3.87 -14.82 -3.01
N ILE A 10 -2.66 -14.31 -3.22
CA ILE A 10 -1.98 -14.36 -4.53
C ILE A 10 -0.59 -15.01 -4.40
N PRO A 11 -0.07 -15.67 -5.47
CA PRO A 11 1.23 -16.34 -5.44
C PRO A 11 2.40 -15.41 -5.12
N TYR A 12 3.48 -15.96 -4.54
CA TYR A 12 4.68 -15.20 -4.13
C TYR A 12 5.23 -14.32 -5.26
N VAL A 13 5.39 -14.90 -6.45
CA VAL A 13 5.93 -14.20 -7.63
C VAL A 13 5.07 -13.00 -8.00
N LYS A 14 3.73 -13.14 -7.96
CA LYS A 14 2.81 -12.03 -8.24
C LYS A 14 2.86 -10.96 -7.17
N GLN A 15 2.98 -11.32 -5.89
CA GLN A 15 3.18 -10.33 -4.82
C GLN A 15 4.50 -9.56 -5.01
N GLY A 16 5.57 -10.27 -5.39
CA GLY A 16 6.86 -9.68 -5.67
C GLY A 16 6.80 -8.68 -6.82
N LEU A 17 6.17 -9.08 -7.94
CA LEU A 17 5.95 -8.19 -9.09
C LEU A 17 5.26 -6.88 -8.65
N ILE A 18 4.11 -6.98 -7.97
CA ILE A 18 3.37 -5.81 -7.50
C ILE A 18 4.22 -4.94 -6.58
N TYR A 19 4.94 -5.56 -5.64
CA TYR A 19 5.81 -4.84 -4.71
C TYR A 19 6.90 -4.03 -5.43
N PHE A 20 7.64 -4.65 -6.35
CA PHE A 20 8.70 -3.97 -7.08
C PHE A 20 8.16 -2.92 -8.04
N THR A 21 7.03 -3.18 -8.71
CA THR A 21 6.35 -2.19 -9.55
C THR A 21 5.93 -0.95 -8.75
N CYS A 22 5.48 -1.11 -7.51
CA CYS A 22 5.14 0.03 -6.66
C CYS A 22 6.37 0.81 -6.18
N LEU A 23 7.46 0.12 -5.80
CA LEU A 23 8.70 0.79 -5.40
C LEU A 23 9.32 1.60 -6.53
N ASP A 24 9.22 1.09 -7.75
CA ASP A 24 9.77 1.69 -8.96
C ASP A 24 8.76 2.61 -9.68
N VAL A 25 7.68 3.03 -9.00
CA VAL A 25 6.53 3.70 -9.65
C VAL A 25 6.91 4.90 -10.50
N LYS A 26 7.97 5.63 -10.15
CA LYS A 26 8.41 6.84 -10.89
C LYS A 26 8.92 6.50 -12.30
N ASP A 27 9.50 5.32 -12.46
CA ASP A 27 10.08 4.85 -13.72
C ASP A 27 9.09 3.95 -14.50
N GLN A 28 7.90 3.70 -13.95
CA GLN A 28 6.85 2.97 -14.62
C GLN A 28 6.12 3.84 -15.66
N PRO A 29 5.52 3.23 -16.71
CA PRO A 29 4.67 3.96 -17.64
C PRO A 29 3.51 4.68 -16.94
N MET A 30 3.09 5.85 -17.45
CA MET A 30 1.99 6.64 -16.88
C MET A 30 0.71 5.83 -16.62
N ARG A 31 0.41 4.87 -17.49
CA ARG A 31 -0.74 3.95 -17.30
C ARG A 31 -0.62 3.15 -16.00
N VAL A 32 0.56 2.67 -15.66
CA VAL A 32 0.84 1.90 -14.44
C VAL A 32 0.83 2.82 -13.21
N GLN A 33 1.41 4.02 -13.32
CA GLN A 33 1.36 5.02 -12.24
C GLN A 33 -0.09 5.38 -11.89
N ASN A 34 -0.90 5.70 -12.90
CA ASN A 34 -2.32 6.01 -12.73
C ASN A 34 -3.10 4.82 -12.18
N LYS A 35 -2.79 3.59 -12.63
CA LYS A 35 -3.41 2.37 -12.10
C LYS A 35 -3.14 2.23 -10.59
N ILE A 36 -1.89 2.39 -10.15
CA ILE A 36 -1.51 2.32 -8.73
C ILE A 36 -2.26 3.39 -7.94
N LEU A 37 -2.23 4.64 -8.40
CA LEU A 37 -2.90 5.75 -7.72
C LEU A 37 -4.41 5.52 -7.61
N ASN A 38 -5.08 5.15 -8.71
CA ASN A 38 -6.51 4.90 -8.74
C ASN A 38 -6.91 3.73 -7.84
N LEU A 39 -6.12 2.65 -7.82
CA LEU A 39 -6.34 1.53 -6.90
C LEU A 39 -6.17 1.96 -5.44
N CYS A 40 -5.22 2.85 -5.13
CA CYS A 40 -5.10 3.39 -3.78
C CYS A 40 -6.35 4.18 -3.39
N VAL A 41 -6.88 5.01 -4.28
CA VAL A 41 -8.13 5.78 -4.06
C VAL A 41 -9.32 4.83 -3.87
N GLU A 42 -9.46 3.82 -4.73
CA GLU A 42 -10.53 2.83 -4.65
C GLU A 42 -10.52 2.05 -3.33
N VAL A 43 -9.33 1.67 -2.86
CA VAL A 43 -9.19 0.80 -1.68
C VAL A 43 -9.25 1.57 -0.37
N ALA A 44 -8.65 2.76 -0.31
CA ALA A 44 -8.43 3.49 0.94
C ALA A 44 -9.20 4.81 1.04
N GLY A 45 -9.89 5.26 -0.02
CA GLY A 45 -10.67 6.49 0.02
C GLY A 45 -9.82 7.69 0.44
N GLU A 46 -10.18 8.33 1.55
CA GLU A 46 -9.48 9.50 2.09
C GLU A 46 -8.02 9.20 2.51
N ASP A 47 -7.73 7.95 2.90
CA ASP A 47 -6.40 7.50 3.34
C ASP A 47 -5.47 7.09 2.19
N TYR A 48 -5.87 7.32 0.93
CA TYR A 48 -5.12 6.85 -0.24
C TYR A 48 -3.68 7.33 -0.27
N LYS A 49 -3.39 8.55 0.22
CA LYS A 49 -2.02 9.09 0.26
C LYS A 49 -1.12 8.29 1.21
N ALA A 50 -1.66 7.88 2.34
CA ALA A 50 -0.97 7.03 3.31
C ALA A 50 -0.68 5.64 2.73
N LEU A 51 -1.67 5.02 2.08
CA LEU A 51 -1.48 3.74 1.40
C LEU A 51 -0.45 3.86 0.28
N TYR A 52 -0.53 4.91 -0.55
CA TYR A 52 0.40 5.15 -1.65
C TYR A 52 1.84 5.28 -1.14
N GLU A 53 2.10 6.10 -0.12
CA GLU A 53 3.43 6.24 0.47
C GLU A 53 3.97 4.92 1.00
N LEU A 54 3.14 4.10 1.64
CA LEU A 54 3.54 2.79 2.16
C LEU A 54 3.89 1.77 1.06
N LEU A 55 3.30 1.92 -0.14
CA LEU A 55 3.55 1.05 -1.28
C LEU A 55 4.78 1.49 -2.07
N THR A 56 5.01 2.81 -2.17
CA THR A 56 6.01 3.39 -3.08
C THR A 56 7.28 3.85 -2.38
N ASN A 57 7.36 3.77 -1.05
CA ASN A 57 8.54 4.12 -0.27
C ASN A 57 8.98 2.92 0.59
N GLU A 58 10.13 2.32 0.27
CA GLU A 58 10.65 1.15 0.98
C GLU A 58 10.90 1.44 2.48
N ARG A 59 11.23 2.68 2.83
CA ARG A 59 11.51 3.09 4.21
C ARG A 59 10.24 3.42 5.00
N ALA A 60 9.10 3.58 4.32
CA ALA A 60 7.84 3.88 4.98
C ALA A 60 7.36 2.67 5.79
N ASN A 61 6.97 2.93 7.03
CA ASN A 61 6.31 1.95 7.88
C ASN A 61 4.98 2.52 8.39
N CYS A 62 4.10 1.65 8.88
CA CYS A 62 2.76 2.05 9.28
C CYS A 62 2.78 3.15 10.36
N VAL A 63 3.74 3.13 11.29
CA VAL A 63 3.85 4.13 12.35
C VAL A 63 4.23 5.49 11.79
N SER A 64 5.30 5.56 10.98
CA SER A 64 5.75 6.83 10.41
C SER A 64 4.71 7.45 9.48
N VAL A 65 4.01 6.63 8.70
CA VAL A 65 2.91 7.08 7.83
C VAL A 65 1.72 7.54 8.67
N ALA A 66 1.34 6.80 9.72
CA ALA A 66 0.26 7.20 10.62
C ALA A 66 0.49 8.58 11.25
N LEU A 67 1.69 8.81 11.77
CA LEU A 67 2.09 10.09 12.36
C LEU A 67 2.00 11.25 11.38
N LYS A 68 2.37 11.00 10.11
CA LYS A 68 2.39 12.03 9.07
C LYS A 68 1.00 12.43 8.60
N TYR A 69 0.08 11.47 8.50
CA TYR A 69 -1.25 11.68 7.93
C TYR A 69 -2.37 11.80 8.98
N ASN A 70 -2.11 11.42 10.24
CA ASN A 70 -3.05 11.55 11.35
C ASN A 70 -2.33 11.78 12.71
N PRO A 71 -1.79 13.00 12.92
CA PRO A 71 -0.92 13.32 14.07
C PRO A 71 -1.66 13.40 15.42
N ASP A 72 -2.97 13.64 15.43
CA ASP A 72 -3.71 14.06 16.63
C ASP A 72 -4.05 12.91 17.60
N ASN A 73 -3.82 11.65 17.22
CA ASN A 73 -4.12 10.50 18.06
C ASN A 73 -3.05 9.41 17.95
N LEU A 74 -1.82 9.65 18.39
CA LEU A 74 -0.68 8.74 18.21
C LEU A 74 -0.95 7.25 18.53
N LYS A 75 -1.62 6.99 19.67
CA LYS A 75 -1.86 5.63 20.19
C LYS A 75 -3.00 4.95 19.44
N GLY A 76 -4.09 5.67 19.17
CA GLY A 76 -5.17 5.20 18.31
C GLY A 76 -4.73 5.06 16.85
N SER A 77 -3.91 5.98 16.35
CA SER A 77 -3.34 6.00 15.00
C SER A 77 -2.46 4.79 14.77
N GLN A 78 -1.64 4.34 15.73
CA GLN A 78 -0.83 3.12 15.57
C GLN A 78 -1.67 1.85 15.40
N GLU A 79 -2.65 1.65 16.29
CA GLU A 79 -3.51 0.46 16.28
C GLU A 79 -4.46 0.47 15.09
N TRP A 80 -5.08 1.62 14.82
CA TRP A 80 -5.95 1.85 13.68
C TRP A 80 -5.20 1.66 12.36
N TYR A 81 -4.01 2.28 12.19
CA TYR A 81 -3.22 2.11 10.97
C TYR A 81 -2.78 0.66 10.73
N GLN A 82 -2.40 -0.10 11.78
CA GLN A 82 -2.00 -1.49 11.58
C GLN A 82 -3.15 -2.37 11.09
N GLN A 83 -4.36 -2.17 11.61
CA GLN A 83 -5.54 -2.92 11.20
C GLN A 83 -6.03 -2.48 9.82
N VAL A 84 -6.09 -1.17 9.58
CA VAL A 84 -6.66 -0.56 8.37
C VAL A 84 -5.71 -0.69 7.18
N LEU A 85 -4.42 -0.34 7.30
CA LEU A 85 -3.46 -0.52 6.19
C LEU A 85 -3.14 -1.99 5.92
N GLY A 86 -3.22 -2.86 6.93
CA GLY A 86 -3.14 -4.30 6.73
C GLY A 86 -4.24 -4.78 5.76
N GLY A 87 -5.46 -4.30 5.97
CA GLY A 87 -6.61 -4.49 5.09
C GLY A 87 -6.40 -3.85 3.71
N TYR A 88 -6.02 -2.57 3.67
CA TYR A 88 -5.83 -1.84 2.41
C TYR A 88 -4.73 -2.44 1.55
N ARG A 89 -3.56 -2.78 2.11
CA ARG A 89 -2.51 -3.47 1.34
C ARG A 89 -3.01 -4.81 0.81
N LYS A 90 -3.72 -5.59 1.62
CA LYS A 90 -4.27 -6.87 1.16
C LYS A 90 -5.21 -6.65 -0.03
N ASN A 91 -6.18 -5.75 0.13
CA ASN A 91 -7.18 -5.42 -0.90
C ASN A 91 -6.52 -4.87 -2.17
N PHE A 92 -5.50 -4.01 -2.03
CA PHE A 92 -4.72 -3.51 -3.15
C PHE A 92 -4.09 -4.65 -3.95
N TYR A 93 -3.38 -5.57 -3.29
CA TYR A 93 -2.72 -6.68 -3.97
C TYR A 93 -3.73 -7.63 -4.65
N GLU A 94 -4.86 -7.91 -4.00
CA GLU A 94 -5.90 -8.78 -4.54
C GLU A 94 -6.63 -8.13 -5.74
N LYS A 95 -6.82 -6.80 -5.73
CA LYS A 95 -7.43 -6.06 -6.84
C LYS A 95 -6.46 -5.73 -7.98
N TYR A 96 -5.16 -5.58 -7.71
CA TYR A 96 -4.18 -5.15 -8.71
C TYR A 96 -4.13 -6.03 -9.96
N LEU A 97 -4.42 -7.33 -9.81
CA LEU A 97 -4.42 -8.30 -10.91
C LEU A 97 -5.79 -8.43 -11.60
N SER A 98 -6.84 -7.85 -11.01
CA SER A 98 -8.22 -7.95 -11.50
C SER A 98 -8.61 -6.76 -12.37
N ASN A 99 -7.94 -5.61 -12.19
CA ASN A 99 -8.03 -4.39 -13.01
C ASN A 99 -6.85 -4.29 -13.99
#